data_AF-B0D023-F1
#
_entry.id   AF-B0D023-F1
#
_cell.length_a   1.000
_cell.length_b   1.000
_cell.length_c   1.000
_cell.angle_alpha   90.00
_cell.angle_beta   90.00
_cell.angle_gamma   90.00
#
_symmetry.space_group_name_H-M   'P 1'
#
loop_
_entity.id
_entity.type
_entity.pdbx_description
1 polymer ?
#
loop_
_entity_poly.entity_id
_entity_poly.type
_entity_poly.pdbx_seq_one_letter_code
_entity_poly.pdbx_strand_id
1 'polypeptide(L)'
;MLNRPNEHLAWNSEVPRNVQPHDEEAPELENKNYFSPQRYYCVETICAPCGVVIAWVKFAKSESPTNILKFMEDTFPDESTRPDYICIDKACLVLRTSIQNGSWDEWCKTSRLMVDAYHYINHRTTDMICRKYCNPAPLDGSAPNLVIEAETKDGEKYLKRAFNTQACEQLNGWLGGFDSILKRMTVDNFNWFLHAMLFYHTRYVLEKIKKREEKMKKGDNGDGDDSDDDAGSDDN
;
A
#
# COMPACT_ATOMS: atom_id res chain seq x y z
N MET A 1 -15.06 28.29 1.75
CA MET A 1 -14.02 29.11 1.12
C MET A 1 -12.83 28.21 0.89
N LEU A 2 -12.49 27.94 -0.37
CA LEU A 2 -11.36 27.10 -0.76
C LEU A 2 -10.07 27.92 -0.55
N ASN A 3 -9.15 27.43 0.30
CA ASN A 3 -7.80 27.97 0.37
C ASN A 3 -7.06 27.67 -0.93
N ARG A 4 -6.27 28.63 -1.42
CA ARG A 4 -5.45 28.46 -2.62
C ARG A 4 -4.16 27.66 -2.31
N PRO A 5 -3.58 26.95 -3.28
CA PRO A 5 -2.26 26.35 -3.11
C PRO A 5 -1.24 27.45 -2.79
N ASN A 6 -0.41 27.25 -1.75
CA ASN A 6 0.57 28.21 -1.18
C ASN A 6 0.05 29.32 -0.26
N GLU A 7 -1.21 29.30 0.16
CA GLU A 7 -1.69 30.20 1.21
C GLU A 7 -1.22 29.71 2.60
N HIS A 8 -0.02 30.12 3.00
CA HIS A 8 0.53 29.82 4.33
C HIS A 8 -0.09 30.76 5.37
N LEU A 9 -1.31 30.43 5.80
CA LEU A 9 -1.97 31.14 6.89
C LEU A 9 -1.17 30.94 8.19
N ALA A 10 -1.08 31.97 9.03
CA ALA A 10 -0.27 31.96 10.26
C ALA A 10 -0.64 30.86 11.29
N TRP A 11 -1.72 30.12 11.05
CA TRP A 11 -2.17 28.98 11.86
C TRP A 11 -1.92 27.61 11.20
N ASN A 12 -1.35 27.56 9.98
CA ASN A 12 -0.81 26.34 9.40
C ASN A 12 0.49 25.99 10.13
N SER A 13 0.55 24.78 10.70
CA SER A 13 1.73 24.35 11.45
C SER A 13 2.87 24.02 10.48
N GLU A 14 3.98 24.74 10.59
CA GLU A 14 5.26 24.48 9.91
C GLU A 14 5.97 23.24 10.49
N VAL A 15 5.27 22.12 10.66
CA VAL A 15 5.94 20.89 11.10
C VAL A 15 6.59 20.29 9.86
N PRO A 16 7.93 20.18 9.79
CA PRO A 16 8.56 19.41 8.74
C PRO A 16 8.04 17.98 8.88
N ARG A 17 7.30 17.49 7.87
CA ARG A 17 6.92 16.08 7.80
C ARG A 17 8.19 15.29 7.59
N ASN A 18 8.80 14.84 8.68
CA ASN A 18 9.83 13.82 8.59
C ASN A 18 9.12 12.53 8.18
N VAL A 19 9.35 12.06 6.96
CA VAL A 19 8.83 10.78 6.49
C VAL A 19 9.63 9.70 7.21
N GLN A 20 9.07 9.17 8.31
CA GLN A 20 9.69 8.06 9.01
C GLN A 20 9.45 6.74 8.27
N PRO A 21 10.46 5.86 8.18
CA PRO A 21 10.27 4.49 7.71
C PRO A 21 9.29 3.73 8.61
N HIS A 22 8.40 2.92 8.02
CA HIS A 22 7.38 2.13 8.74
C HIS A 22 7.96 1.04 9.67
N ASP A 23 9.26 0.74 9.55
CA ASP A 23 9.99 -0.26 10.31
C ASP A 23 10.59 0.26 11.62
N GLU A 24 10.62 1.58 11.81
CA GLU A 24 11.15 2.20 13.03
C GLU A 24 10.03 2.49 14.02
N GLU A 25 10.27 2.24 15.31
CA GLU A 25 9.40 2.77 16.36
C GLU A 25 9.40 4.29 16.25
N ALA A 26 8.24 4.88 16.02
CA ALA A 26 8.11 6.34 15.94
C ALA A 26 8.61 6.95 17.26
N PRO A 27 9.60 7.87 17.25
CA PRO A 27 10.02 8.57 18.44
C PRO A 27 8.81 9.35 18.94
N GLU A 28 8.49 9.17 20.21
CA GLU A 28 7.50 9.98 20.89
C GLU A 28 7.95 11.44 20.78
N LEU A 29 7.32 12.20 19.88
CA LEU A 29 7.45 13.65 19.85
C LEU A 29 6.97 14.17 21.21
N GLU A 30 7.90 14.68 22.02
CA GLU A 30 7.58 15.44 23.22
C GLU A 30 6.80 16.70 22.81
N ASN A 31 5.48 16.55 22.72
CA ASN A 31 4.59 17.67 22.53
C ASN A 31 4.56 18.48 23.83
N LYS A 32 5.04 19.73 23.76
CA LYS A 32 4.85 20.72 24.83
C LYS A 32 3.35 20.94 25.06
N ASN A 33 2.80 20.17 26.00
CA ASN A 33 1.54 20.41 26.69
C ASN A 33 0.25 20.43 25.83
N TYR A 34 0.00 19.37 25.06
CA TYR A 34 -1.36 19.09 24.58
C TYR A 34 -1.72 17.62 24.83
N PHE A 35 -2.76 17.39 25.62
CA PHE A 35 -3.42 16.09 25.70
C PHE A 35 -4.26 15.89 24.44
N SER A 36 -3.75 15.10 23.50
CA SER A 36 -4.55 14.57 22.39
C SER A 36 -4.64 13.05 22.56
N PRO A 37 -5.82 12.42 22.56
CA PRO A 37 -5.90 10.97 22.59
C PRO A 37 -5.32 10.45 21.27
N GLN A 38 -4.23 9.71 21.31
CA GLN A 38 -3.78 8.91 20.17
C GLN A 38 -4.82 7.79 19.98
N ARG A 39 -5.67 7.90 18.95
CA ARG A 39 -6.87 7.05 18.82
C ARG A 39 -6.58 5.68 18.20
N TYR A 40 -5.55 5.57 17.36
CA TYR A 40 -5.09 4.34 16.72
C TYR A 40 -3.66 4.56 16.17
N TYR A 41 -2.90 3.49 15.94
CA TYR A 41 -1.52 3.51 15.43
C TYR A 41 -1.50 3.76 13.91
N CYS A 42 -2.15 2.90 13.14
CA CYS A 42 -2.26 3.05 11.69
C CYS A 42 -3.60 2.51 11.16
N VAL A 43 -3.89 2.87 9.90
CA VAL A 43 -4.87 2.19 9.07
C VAL A 43 -4.09 1.29 8.13
N GLU A 44 -4.42 0.01 8.13
CA GLU A 44 -3.84 -0.98 7.22
C GLU A 44 -4.84 -1.25 6.09
N THR A 45 -4.35 -1.35 4.85
CA THR A 45 -5.21 -1.56 3.68
C THR A 45 -4.70 -2.71 2.81
N ILE A 46 -5.62 -3.44 2.19
CA ILE A 46 -5.33 -4.45 1.17
C ILE A 46 -5.88 -3.91 -0.14
N CYS A 47 -4.99 -3.76 -1.12
CA CYS A 47 -5.32 -3.31 -2.47
C CYS A 47 -4.98 -4.39 -3.49
N ALA A 48 -5.80 -4.50 -4.53
CA ALA A 48 -5.43 -5.20 -5.74
C ALA A 48 -4.34 -4.42 -6.50
N PRO A 49 -3.52 -5.06 -7.37
CA PRO A 49 -2.49 -4.37 -8.15
C PRO A 49 -3.00 -3.24 -9.04
N CYS A 50 -4.30 -3.25 -9.39
CA CYS A 50 -4.93 -2.18 -10.17
C CYS A 50 -5.34 -0.95 -9.33
N GLY A 51 -5.05 -0.92 -8.03
CA GLY A 51 -5.40 0.17 -7.12
C GLY A 51 -6.79 0.06 -6.49
N VAL A 52 -7.55 -1.01 -6.78
CA VAL A 52 -8.84 -1.26 -6.13
C VAL A 52 -8.62 -1.67 -4.68
N VAL A 53 -9.29 -0.98 -3.75
CA VAL A 53 -9.25 -1.31 -2.32
C VAL A 53 -10.17 -2.51 -2.07
N ILE A 54 -9.60 -3.57 -1.50
CA ILE A 54 -10.30 -4.82 -1.15
C ILE A 54 -10.80 -4.75 0.29
N ALA A 55 -9.92 -4.41 1.22
CA ALA A 55 -10.22 -4.38 2.64
C ALA A 55 -9.37 -3.34 3.36
N TRP A 56 -9.81 -2.94 4.55
CA TRP A 56 -9.06 -2.08 5.45
C TRP A 56 -9.37 -2.41 6.91
N VAL A 57 -8.42 -2.13 7.80
CA VAL A 57 -8.56 -2.30 9.24
C VAL A 57 -7.80 -1.22 9.99
N LYS A 58 -8.19 -0.95 11.24
CA LYS A 58 -7.42 -0.06 12.14
C LYS A 58 -6.59 -0.90 13.09
N PHE A 59 -5.30 -0.61 13.16
CA PHE A 59 -4.46 -1.13 14.22
C PHE A 59 -4.36 -0.11 15.34
N ALA A 60 -4.90 -0.46 16.51
CA ALA A 60 -5.00 0.47 17.63
C ALA A 60 -3.66 0.76 18.30
N LYS A 61 -2.77 -0.24 18.37
CA LYS A 61 -1.53 -0.17 19.16
C LYS A 61 -0.25 -0.31 18.33
N SER A 62 -0.24 -1.22 17.36
CA SER A 62 0.91 -1.49 16.53
C SER A 62 0.52 -2.23 15.27
N GLU A 63 1.31 -2.04 14.23
CA GLU A 63 1.26 -2.83 13.00
C GLU A 63 2.10 -4.11 13.15
N SER A 64 1.71 -4.94 14.13
CA SER A 64 2.44 -6.16 14.47
C SER A 64 2.17 -7.29 13.47
N PRO A 65 3.12 -8.22 13.27
CA PRO A 65 2.92 -9.40 12.42
C PRO A 65 1.65 -10.20 12.75
N THR A 66 1.31 -10.34 14.04
CA THR A 66 0.09 -11.04 14.47
C THR A 66 -1.19 -10.30 14.06
N ASN A 67 -1.20 -8.96 14.14
CA ASN A 67 -2.34 -8.16 13.67
C ASN A 67 -2.52 -8.27 12.15
N ILE A 68 -1.42 -8.29 11.41
CA ILE A 68 -1.43 -8.48 9.95
C ILE A 68 -1.96 -9.88 9.60
N LEU A 69 -1.47 -10.94 10.26
CA LEU A 69 -1.95 -12.31 10.04
C LEU A 69 -3.46 -12.43 10.31
N LYS A 70 -3.93 -11.85 11.42
CA LYS A 70 -5.35 -11.81 11.73
C LYS A 70 -6.14 -11.05 10.65
N PHE A 71 -5.64 -9.91 10.19
CA PHE A 71 -6.29 -9.15 9.15
C PHE A 71 -6.38 -9.92 7.82
N MET A 72 -5.34 -10.68 7.47
CA MET A 72 -5.36 -11.58 6.32
C MET A 72 -6.42 -12.68 6.46
N GLU A 73 -6.51 -13.30 7.64
CA GLU A 73 -7.51 -14.35 7.94
C GLU A 73 -8.94 -13.81 7.91
N ASP A 74 -9.17 -12.63 8.51
CA ASP A 74 -10.46 -11.96 8.51
C ASP A 74 -10.89 -11.54 7.09
N THR A 75 -9.93 -11.24 6.20
CA THR A 75 -10.20 -10.81 4.82
C THR A 75 -10.39 -11.99 3.86
N PHE A 76 -9.59 -13.06 4.01
CA PHE A 76 -9.59 -14.23 3.13
C PHE A 76 -9.75 -15.53 3.95
N PRO A 77 -10.93 -15.76 4.54
CA PRO A 77 -11.17 -16.91 5.40
C PRO A 77 -11.09 -18.23 4.61
N ASP A 78 -11.63 -18.26 3.39
CA ASP A 78 -11.68 -19.44 2.54
C ASP A 78 -10.45 -19.57 1.64
N GLU A 79 -9.84 -20.76 1.59
CA GLU A 79 -8.68 -21.07 0.73
C GLU A 79 -8.90 -20.67 -0.74
N SER A 80 -10.13 -20.78 -1.25
CA SER A 80 -10.47 -20.44 -2.64
C SER A 80 -10.48 -18.94 -2.95
N THR A 81 -10.50 -18.09 -1.93
CA THR A 81 -10.51 -16.62 -2.08
C THR A 81 -9.14 -16.00 -1.82
N ARG A 82 -8.19 -16.79 -1.29
CA ARG A 82 -6.84 -16.33 -0.99
C ARG A 82 -6.08 -16.01 -2.28
N PRO A 83 -5.36 -14.88 -2.35
CA PRO A 83 -4.52 -14.56 -3.49
C PRO A 83 -3.27 -15.46 -3.53
N ASP A 84 -2.77 -15.75 -4.73
CA ASP A 84 -1.53 -16.54 -4.91
C ASP A 84 -0.30 -15.83 -4.33
N TYR A 85 -0.29 -14.49 -4.37
CA TYR A 85 0.77 -13.65 -3.86
C TYR A 85 0.22 -12.49 -3.03
N ILE A 86 0.84 -12.24 -1.89
CA ILE A 86 0.53 -11.11 -1.01
C ILE A 86 1.82 -10.31 -0.80
N CYS A 87 1.80 -9.04 -1.19
CA CYS A 87 2.93 -8.14 -1.00
C CYS A 87 2.72 -7.34 0.30
N ILE A 88 3.70 -7.42 1.20
CA ILE A 88 3.69 -6.71 2.50
C ILE A 88 5.12 -6.25 2.77
N ASP A 89 5.33 -5.02 3.20
CA ASP A 89 6.68 -4.51 3.43
C ASP A 89 7.46 -5.38 4.42
N LYS A 90 6.85 -5.71 5.56
CA LYS A 90 7.45 -6.59 6.58
C LYS A 90 7.11 -8.09 6.39
N ALA A 91 6.88 -8.56 5.16
CA ALA A 91 6.48 -9.94 4.88
C ALA A 91 7.42 -11.00 5.48
N CYS A 92 8.72 -10.73 5.59
CA CYS A 92 9.67 -11.66 6.21
C CYS A 92 9.39 -11.87 7.72
N LEU A 93 8.98 -10.83 8.44
CA LEU A 93 8.58 -10.91 9.85
C LEU A 93 7.23 -11.61 9.98
N VAL A 94 6.26 -11.28 9.12
CA VAL A 94 4.96 -11.96 9.05
C VAL A 94 5.13 -13.45 8.82
N LEU A 95 5.99 -13.83 7.87
CA LEU A 95 6.32 -15.22 7.56
C LEU A 95 6.98 -15.92 8.76
N ARG A 96 7.93 -15.25 9.44
CA ARG A 96 8.57 -15.83 10.62
C ARG A 96 7.55 -16.09 11.73
N THR A 97 6.65 -15.14 11.98
CA THR A 97 5.60 -15.27 13.00
C THR A 97 4.60 -16.37 12.64
N SER A 98 4.19 -16.48 11.35
CA SER A 98 3.27 -17.53 10.91
C SER A 98 3.88 -18.93 11.00
N ILE A 99 5.18 -19.08 10.77
CA ILE A 99 5.89 -20.34 10.99
C ILE A 99 5.91 -20.68 12.50
N GLN A 100 6.20 -19.70 13.35
CA GLN A 100 6.32 -19.91 14.80
C GLN A 100 4.97 -20.26 15.46
N ASN A 101 3.87 -19.67 14.99
CA ASN A 101 2.54 -19.94 15.54
C ASN A 101 1.80 -21.08 14.82
N GLY A 102 2.40 -21.66 13.78
CA GLY A 102 1.86 -22.78 13.01
C GLY A 102 0.85 -22.42 11.92
N SER A 103 0.46 -21.15 11.76
CA SER A 103 -0.50 -20.75 10.73
C SER A 103 0.06 -20.88 9.31
N TRP A 104 1.39 -20.91 9.15
CA TRP A 104 2.03 -21.04 7.84
C TRP A 104 1.74 -22.38 7.15
N ASP A 105 1.53 -23.47 7.90
CA ASP A 105 1.25 -24.78 7.32
C ASP A 105 -0.04 -24.80 6.47
N GLU A 106 -0.97 -23.90 6.79
CA GLU A 106 -2.18 -23.68 6.00
C GLU A 106 -1.94 -22.67 4.88
N TRP A 107 -1.40 -21.49 5.20
CA TRP A 107 -1.21 -20.40 4.25
C TRP A 107 -0.27 -20.73 3.10
N CYS A 108 0.75 -21.57 3.33
CA CYS A 108 1.73 -21.92 2.31
C CYS A 108 1.17 -22.74 1.14
N LYS A 109 -0.04 -23.31 1.29
CA LYS A 109 -0.74 -24.08 0.25
C LYS A 109 -1.30 -23.18 -0.84
N THR A 110 -1.76 -22.00 -0.47
CA THR A 110 -2.51 -21.08 -1.36
C THR A 110 -1.73 -19.82 -1.70
N SER A 111 -0.87 -19.34 -0.80
CA SER A 111 -0.32 -17.99 -0.90
C SER A 111 1.18 -17.94 -0.63
N ARG A 112 1.84 -17.00 -1.29
CA ARG A 112 3.24 -16.64 -1.06
C ARG A 112 3.32 -15.21 -0.54
N LEU A 113 4.18 -15.00 0.47
CA LEU A 113 4.41 -13.66 1.05
C LEU A 113 5.64 -13.03 0.42
N MET A 114 5.45 -11.88 -0.22
CA MET A 114 6.50 -11.14 -0.93
C MET A 114 6.76 -9.82 -0.22
N VAL A 115 8.04 -9.45 -0.10
CA VAL A 115 8.44 -8.13 0.41
C VAL A 115 8.46 -7.13 -0.74
N ASP A 116 8.10 -5.86 -0.50
CA ASP A 116 8.23 -4.82 -1.54
C ASP A 116 9.68 -4.64 -2.05
N ALA A 117 9.86 -4.10 -3.27
CA ALA A 117 11.17 -3.81 -3.86
C ALA A 117 12.12 -3.08 -2.90
N TYR A 118 11.60 -2.00 -2.33
CA TYR A 118 12.39 -1.03 -1.60
C TYR A 118 12.86 -1.67 -0.29
N HIS A 119 11.92 -2.27 0.45
CA HIS A 119 12.23 -3.00 1.67
C HIS A 119 13.16 -4.20 1.40
N TYR A 120 12.97 -4.93 0.29
CA TYR A 120 13.83 -6.06 -0.07
C TYR A 120 15.28 -5.62 -0.30
N ILE A 121 15.53 -4.51 -0.99
CA ILE A 121 16.90 -4.02 -1.24
C ILE A 121 17.63 -3.74 0.08
N ASN A 122 16.94 -3.17 1.05
CA ASN A 122 17.51 -2.78 2.35
C ASN A 122 17.74 -3.98 3.28
N HIS A 123 16.88 -5.00 3.24
CA HIS A 123 16.90 -6.11 4.21
C HIS A 123 17.51 -7.42 3.68
N ARG A 124 17.64 -7.59 2.35
CA ARG A 124 18.09 -8.86 1.74
C ARG A 124 19.52 -9.27 2.08
N THR A 125 20.37 -8.37 2.56
CA THR A 125 21.79 -8.69 2.78
C THR A 125 22.00 -9.59 4.01
N THR A 126 21.13 -9.47 5.02
CA THR A 126 21.29 -10.11 6.33
C THR A 126 20.23 -11.18 6.62
N ASP A 127 19.06 -11.16 5.97
CA ASP A 127 17.96 -12.09 6.26
C ASP A 127 17.79 -13.16 5.17
N MET A 128 18.17 -14.40 5.51
CA MET A 128 18.04 -15.57 4.63
C MET A 128 16.58 -15.97 4.35
N ILE A 129 15.65 -15.73 5.29
CA ILE A 129 14.23 -15.99 5.08
C ILE A 129 13.72 -15.03 4.02
N CYS A 130 14.03 -13.74 4.17
CA CYS A 130 13.63 -12.71 3.20
C CYS A 130 14.14 -13.02 1.79
N ARG A 131 15.44 -13.35 1.64
CA ARG A 131 16.05 -13.71 0.35
C ARG A 131 15.39 -14.91 -0.32
N LYS A 132 15.10 -15.96 0.46
CA LYS A 132 14.69 -17.25 -0.08
C LYS A 132 13.18 -17.31 -0.34
N TYR A 133 12.38 -16.71 0.54
CA TYR A 133 10.93 -16.91 0.54
C TYR A 133 10.13 -15.65 0.24
N CYS A 134 10.74 -14.46 0.28
CA CYS A 134 10.03 -13.19 0.09
C CYS A 134 10.57 -12.32 -1.05
N ASN A 135 11.41 -12.86 -1.94
CA ASN A 135 12.02 -12.09 -3.03
C ASN A 135 10.98 -11.67 -4.10
N PRO A 136 10.62 -10.38 -4.23
CA PRO A 136 9.54 -9.92 -5.11
C PRO A 136 9.77 -10.13 -6.61
N ALA A 137 11.00 -10.42 -7.03
CA ALA A 137 11.33 -10.64 -8.43
C ALA A 137 12.44 -11.71 -8.55
N PRO A 138 12.11 -12.99 -8.33
CA PRO A 138 13.09 -14.05 -8.42
C PRO A 138 13.44 -14.32 -9.88
N LEU A 139 14.70 -14.06 -10.25
CA LEU A 139 15.23 -14.26 -11.60
C LEU A 139 15.61 -15.71 -11.90
N ASP A 140 15.40 -16.61 -10.93
CA ASP A 140 15.68 -18.05 -11.04
C ASP A 140 14.50 -18.86 -11.60
N GLY A 141 13.43 -18.19 -12.00
CA GLY A 141 12.22 -18.83 -12.53
C GLY A 141 11.32 -19.46 -11.48
N SER A 142 11.59 -19.26 -10.18
CA SER A 142 10.75 -19.82 -9.10
C SER A 142 9.37 -19.16 -8.97
N ALA A 143 9.19 -17.94 -9.51
CA ALA A 143 7.90 -17.25 -9.58
C ALA A 143 7.74 -16.53 -10.93
N PRO A 144 7.50 -17.27 -12.03
CA PRO A 144 7.46 -16.71 -13.39
C PRO A 144 6.29 -15.73 -13.56
N ASN A 145 5.23 -15.85 -12.76
CA ASN A 145 4.07 -14.96 -12.83
C ASN A 145 4.36 -13.55 -12.29
N LEU A 146 5.45 -13.33 -11.56
CA LEU A 146 5.79 -12.02 -10.99
C LEU A 146 6.60 -11.13 -11.94
N VAL A 147 7.15 -11.69 -13.02
CA VAL A 147 8.00 -10.99 -13.97
C VAL A 147 7.55 -11.26 -15.41
N ILE A 148 7.62 -10.25 -16.25
CA ILE A 148 7.36 -10.32 -17.68
C ILE A 148 8.61 -9.88 -18.45
N GLU A 149 8.86 -10.47 -19.61
CA GLU A 149 9.89 -9.95 -20.53
C GLU A 149 9.43 -8.62 -21.11
N ALA A 150 10.29 -7.62 -21.00
CA ALA A 150 10.16 -6.32 -21.64
C ALA A 150 11.40 -6.06 -22.50
N GLU A 151 11.24 -5.22 -23.52
CA GLU A 151 12.31 -4.87 -24.44
C GLU A 151 12.64 -3.38 -24.27
N THR A 152 13.92 -3.04 -24.20
CA THR A 152 14.36 -1.64 -24.22
C THR A 152 14.20 -1.06 -25.62
N LYS A 153 14.29 0.26 -25.75
CA LYS A 153 14.28 0.94 -27.07
C LYS A 153 15.41 0.46 -27.99
N ASP A 154 16.48 -0.08 -27.41
CA ASP A 154 17.67 -0.59 -28.10
C ASP A 154 17.56 -2.08 -28.49
N GLY A 155 16.42 -2.73 -28.19
CA GLY A 155 16.17 -4.13 -28.51
C GLY A 155 16.70 -5.14 -27.47
N GLU A 156 17.20 -4.67 -26.33
CA GLU A 156 17.66 -5.55 -25.25
C GLU A 156 16.50 -6.04 -24.41
N LYS A 157 16.42 -7.36 -24.24
CA LYS A 157 15.41 -7.98 -23.38
C LYS A 157 15.82 -7.92 -21.91
N TYR A 158 14.90 -7.49 -21.07
CA TYR A 158 15.04 -7.52 -19.62
C TYR A 158 13.75 -7.98 -18.95
N LEU A 159 13.84 -8.45 -17.71
CA LEU A 159 12.68 -8.84 -16.92
C LEU A 159 12.14 -7.63 -16.15
N LYS A 160 10.92 -7.23 -16.45
CA LYS A 160 10.16 -6.21 -15.72
C LYS A 160 9.15 -6.90 -14.79
N ARG A 161 8.79 -6.25 -13.68
CA ARG A 161 7.71 -6.75 -12.81
C ARG A 161 6.37 -6.75 -13.53
N ALA A 162 5.59 -7.81 -13.32
CA ALA A 162 4.28 -7.97 -13.93
C ALA A 162 3.20 -7.13 -13.25
N PHE A 163 3.34 -6.86 -11.95
CA PHE A 163 2.31 -6.23 -11.13
C PHE A 163 2.84 -5.02 -10.34
N ASN A 164 1.94 -4.08 -10.07
CA ASN A 164 2.20 -2.93 -9.21
C ASN A 164 2.19 -3.36 -7.73
N THR A 165 3.37 -3.40 -7.09
CA THR A 165 3.51 -3.69 -5.65
C THR A 165 3.34 -2.45 -4.76
N GLN A 166 3.18 -1.26 -5.37
CA GLN A 166 3.12 0.04 -4.70
C GLN A 166 1.70 0.60 -4.60
N ALA A 167 0.68 -0.19 -4.94
CA ALA A 167 -0.72 0.26 -4.93
C ALA A 167 -1.17 0.71 -3.52
N CYS A 168 -0.76 0.01 -2.46
CA CYS A 168 -1.05 0.43 -1.08
C CYS A 168 -0.30 1.70 -0.70
N GLU A 169 0.96 1.86 -1.10
CA GLU A 169 1.76 3.07 -0.84
C GLU A 169 1.13 4.31 -1.51
N GLN A 170 0.69 4.17 -2.76
CA GLN A 170 -0.03 5.22 -3.49
C GLN A 170 -1.33 5.61 -2.78
N LEU A 171 -2.11 4.62 -2.32
CA LEU A 171 -3.33 4.86 -1.55
C LEU A 171 -3.02 5.55 -0.22
N ASN A 172 -1.96 5.15 0.48
CA ASN A 172 -1.53 5.76 1.74
C ASN A 172 -1.13 7.24 1.52
N GLY A 173 -0.44 7.55 0.42
CA GLY A 173 -0.15 8.91 0.01
C GLY A 173 -1.42 9.75 -0.17
N TRP A 174 -2.44 9.19 -0.86
CA TRP A 174 -3.74 9.85 -1.03
C TRP A 174 -4.49 10.04 0.31
N LEU A 175 -4.54 9.01 1.16
CA LEU A 175 -5.14 9.08 2.50
C LEU A 175 -4.45 10.11 3.40
N GLY A 176 -3.13 10.29 3.25
CA GLY A 176 -2.34 11.28 3.98
C GLY A 176 -2.82 12.71 3.77
N GLY A 177 -3.48 13.02 2.65
CA GLY A 177 -4.14 14.31 2.40
C GLY A 177 -5.30 14.61 3.36
N PHE A 178 -5.90 13.58 3.96
CA PHE A 178 -7.10 13.70 4.81
C PHE A 178 -6.80 13.51 6.30
N ASP A 179 -5.55 13.19 6.65
CA ASP A 179 -5.11 12.85 8.02
C ASP A 179 -5.52 13.90 9.07
N SER A 180 -5.42 15.19 8.73
CA SER A 180 -5.75 16.30 9.63
C SER A 180 -7.23 16.33 10.04
N ILE A 181 -8.14 15.96 9.14
CA ILE A 181 -9.58 15.92 9.40
C ILE A 181 -9.91 14.62 10.14
N LEU A 182 -9.36 13.51 9.65
CA LEU A 182 -9.54 12.17 10.21
C LEU A 182 -9.19 12.11 11.70
N LYS A 183 -8.04 12.67 12.09
CA LYS A 183 -7.58 12.72 13.50
C LYS A 183 -8.53 13.43 14.46
N ARG A 184 -9.40 14.31 13.97
CA ARG A 184 -10.35 15.09 14.79
C ARG A 184 -11.71 14.40 14.97
N MET A 185 -12.00 13.37 14.18
CA MET A 185 -13.30 12.68 14.19
C MET A 185 -13.44 11.69 15.35
N THR A 186 -14.66 11.54 15.89
CA THR A 186 -15.02 10.41 16.78
C THR A 186 -14.77 9.07 16.08
N VAL A 187 -14.66 7.99 16.85
CA VAL A 187 -14.34 6.66 16.31
C VAL A 187 -15.35 6.22 15.24
N ASP A 188 -16.64 6.47 15.47
CA ASP A 188 -17.71 6.08 14.54
C ASP A 188 -17.68 6.95 13.27
N ASN A 189 -17.52 8.27 13.42
CA ASN A 189 -17.42 9.18 12.27
C ASN A 189 -16.18 8.88 11.44
N PHE A 190 -15.05 8.58 12.08
CA PHE A 190 -13.83 8.16 11.41
C PHE A 190 -14.09 6.91 10.56
N ASN A 191 -14.68 5.87 11.16
CA ASN A 191 -14.93 4.60 10.47
C ASN A 191 -15.84 4.80 9.26
N TRP A 192 -16.95 5.51 9.46
CA TRP A 192 -17.90 5.79 8.40
C TRP A 192 -17.25 6.61 7.27
N PHE A 193 -16.53 7.67 7.63
CA PHE A 193 -15.91 8.57 6.66
C PHE A 193 -14.80 7.89 5.86
N LEU A 194 -13.91 7.15 6.52
CA LEU A 194 -12.86 6.39 5.86
C LEU A 194 -13.47 5.31 4.95
N HIS A 195 -14.48 4.58 5.42
CA HIS A 195 -15.16 3.60 4.58
C HIS A 195 -15.79 4.24 3.34
N ALA A 196 -16.48 5.37 3.50
CA ALA A 196 -17.08 6.10 2.38
C ALA A 196 -16.01 6.60 1.40
N MET A 197 -14.91 7.17 1.89
CA MET A 197 -13.78 7.61 1.06
C MET A 197 -13.21 6.47 0.22
N LEU A 198 -12.88 5.34 0.84
CA LEU A 198 -12.33 4.18 0.15
C LEU A 198 -13.33 3.62 -0.87
N PHE A 199 -14.62 3.61 -0.55
CA PHE A 199 -15.68 3.21 -1.47
C PHE A 199 -15.73 4.12 -2.71
N TYR A 200 -15.68 5.45 -2.54
CA TYR A 200 -15.64 6.38 -3.66
C TYR A 200 -14.35 6.27 -4.47
N HIS A 201 -13.20 6.10 -3.81
CA HIS A 201 -11.91 5.88 -4.46
C HIS A 201 -11.96 4.63 -5.36
N THR A 202 -12.42 3.49 -4.83
CA THR A 202 -12.56 2.25 -5.61
C THR A 202 -13.47 2.44 -6.81
N ARG A 203 -14.60 3.14 -6.67
CA ARG A 203 -15.49 3.43 -7.81
C ARG A 203 -14.80 4.27 -8.88
N TYR A 204 -14.06 5.30 -8.48
CA TYR A 204 -13.30 6.14 -9.38
C TYR A 204 -12.21 5.35 -10.13
N VAL A 205 -11.46 4.50 -9.42
CA VAL A 205 -10.44 3.62 -10.01
C VAL A 205 -11.04 2.68 -11.05
N LEU A 206 -12.16 2.02 -10.72
CA LEU A 206 -12.86 1.13 -11.66
C LEU A 206 -13.33 1.86 -12.92
N GLU A 207 -13.83 3.09 -12.79
CA GLU A 207 -14.22 3.91 -13.94
C GLU A 207 -13.01 4.30 -14.81
N LYS A 208 -11.88 4.67 -14.19
CA LYS A 208 -10.63 4.97 -14.89
C LYS A 208 -10.11 3.76 -15.65
N ILE A 209 -10.14 2.57 -15.04
CA ILE A 209 -9.76 1.31 -15.69
C ILE A 209 -10.65 1.05 -16.91
N LYS A 210 -11.98 1.14 -16.75
CA LYS A 210 -12.93 0.94 -17.85
C LYS A 210 -12.67 1.90 -19.03
N LYS A 211 -12.44 3.19 -18.74
CA LYS A 211 -12.09 4.18 -19.76
C LYS A 211 -10.78 3.85 -20.49
N ARG A 212 -9.77 3.37 -19.77
CA ARG A 212 -8.49 2.92 -20.37
C ARG A 212 -8.71 1.72 -21.29
N GLU A 213 -9.47 0.72 -20.86
CA GLU A 213 -9.80 -0.45 -21.70
C GLU A 213 -10.59 -0.06 -22.96
N GLU A 214 -11.52 0.89 -22.85
CA GLU A 214 -12.28 1.39 -24.00
C GLU A 214 -11.40 2.14 -25.01
N LYS A 215 -10.41 2.91 -24.53
CA LYS A 215 -9.41 3.57 -25.40
C LYS A 215 -8.52 2.55 -26.12
N MET A 216 -8.01 1.56 -25.39
CA MET A 216 -7.20 0.47 -25.97
C MET A 216 -7.96 -0.30 -27.06
N LYS A 217 -9.25 -0.60 -26.83
CA LYS A 217 -10.11 -1.27 -27.83
C LYS A 217 -10.37 -0.43 -29.08
N LYS A 218 -10.28 0.89 -28.99
CA LYS A 218 -10.47 1.83 -30.12
C LYS A 218 -9.19 2.05 -30.93
N GLY A 219 -8.08 1.40 -30.58
CA GLY A 219 -6.80 1.53 -31.28
C GLY A 219 -6.10 2.87 -31.06
N ASP A 220 -6.53 3.63 -30.05
CA ASP A 220 -5.91 4.89 -29.66
C ASP A 220 -4.70 4.57 -28.77
N ASN A 221 -3.59 4.18 -29.39
CA ASN A 221 -2.28 4.06 -28.73
C ASN A 221 -1.70 5.46 -28.51
N GLY A 222 -2.43 6.31 -27.78
CA GLY A 222 -1.84 7.52 -27.23
C GLY A 222 -0.80 7.10 -26.21
N ASP A 223 0.48 7.31 -26.53
CA ASP A 223 1.57 7.47 -25.56
C ASP A 223 1.16 8.59 -24.58
N GLY A 224 0.37 8.22 -23.59
CA GLY A 224 0.04 9.05 -22.45
C GLY A 224 0.97 8.62 -21.34
N ASP A 225 2.05 9.38 -21.21
CA ASP A 225 2.89 9.50 -20.03
C ASP A 225 2.12 9.05 -18.77
N ASP A 226 2.66 8.05 -18.06
CA ASP A 226 2.29 7.79 -16.66
C ASP A 226 2.86 8.95 -15.80
N SER A 227 2.54 10.20 -16.17
CA SER A 227 2.65 11.32 -15.27
C SER A 227 1.42 11.29 -14.39
N ASP A 228 1.67 11.23 -13.09
CA ASP A 228 0.69 11.51 -12.05
C ASP A 228 0.16 12.95 -12.25
N ASP A 229 -0.81 13.11 -13.13
CA ASP A 229 -1.56 14.35 -13.30
C ASP A 229 -2.60 14.44 -12.16
N ASP A 230 -2.09 14.64 -10.94
CA ASP A 230 -2.75 15.42 -9.90
C ASP A 230 -2.11 16.82 -9.86
N ALA A 231 -2.05 17.46 -11.03
CA ALA A 231 -1.92 18.90 -11.13
C ALA A 231 -3.32 19.43 -11.45
N GLY A 232 -4.01 19.90 -10.40
CA GLY A 232 -5.22 20.69 -10.56
C GLY A 232 -5.00 21.77 -11.61
N SER A 233 -5.92 21.81 -12.57
CA SER A 233 -6.08 22.91 -13.51
C SER A 233 -6.24 24.21 -12.71
N ASP A 234 -5.15 24.98 -12.64
CA ASP A 234 -5.18 26.40 -12.35
C ASP A 234 -5.66 27.11 -13.62
N ASP A 235 -6.96 27.37 -13.70
CA ASP A 235 -7.53 28.40 -14.57
C ASP A 235 -8.13 29.51 -13.68
N ASN A 236 -7.41 30.64 -13.65
CA ASN A 236 -7.72 32.00 -13.15
C ASN A 236 -7.88 32.28 -11.64
#